data_AF-A0A818F1R3-F1
#
_entry.id   AF-A0A818F1R3-F1
#
_cell.length_a   1.000
_cell.length_b   1.000
_cell.length_c   1.000
_cell.angle_alpha   90.00
_cell.angle_beta   90.00
_cell.angle_gamma   90.00
#
_symmetry.space_group_name_H-M   'P 1'
#
loop_
_entity.id
_entity.type
_entity.pdbx_description
1 polymer ?
#
loop_
_entity_poly.entity_id
_entity_poly.type
_entity_poly.pdbx_seq_one_letter_code
_entity_poly.pdbx_strand_id
1 'polypeptide(L)'
;MASINWPQDANYMEAASLVDLIKFFSDTIQGVALYDPIVPATSNLASTASGVYNLIPICYRPVPNSLYTQLVVEGPQLPIKVNFVDMFTGNITGSSKADAYLWATEHFLDSKLADSTYLGYYIDKWWSQSALASQAVFEHLAVNHDWIIKNRGFLFDLSPWDDEAPNDDPQQPIGTDYNTLITLLKKSYQQHNGTKFSTVSGFVPWLFKYVNEKHGGVPSEWRMTHIMSAFNVVIDADACCADSFANAAFFSHYASNQSEKRFIQNVLPSREELIQKEFLNEQNIVSRKTYSLYYAGDYDSAAWLANKFKNLWDDPKRGSVPVAWAVNPNLYDRFPLLQPYLYQTRTANDFFVSGDSGSGYLNPTQLFEPRKFSNLPRADNLWIERNRFFYNKFNIKHTGFVINGDSGMLTNDSDTMYTKFSPLGFTRQQGYTTLGETALIPDTRVPSFTETDLSGKDEVQQVLSYYKPNDVRFVVFRGVLRSASSYADIAEKVQQIQPNITFVDPYTFALLARIHLSGNYTYNDDLVSYVDDNLPKLISTGDYVTVNFSIRNEGWNTLNELDLKLTFACDIEYVFPWNIEIKHGNIGTSCYQFQVECNQPGEYKVVYQLFRGNTSFEEFGNVPWISSVRLV
;
A
#
# COMPACT_ATOMS: atom_id res chain seq x y z
N MET A 1 -15.92 9.88 -13.06
CA MET A 1 -16.29 8.72 -12.24
C MET A 1 -17.68 8.15 -12.61
N ALA A 2 -18.09 8.10 -13.88
CA ALA A 2 -19.42 7.59 -14.26
C ALA A 2 -19.56 6.04 -14.21
N SER A 3 -18.50 5.31 -13.85
CA SER A 3 -18.46 3.83 -13.90
C SER A 3 -18.03 3.16 -12.60
N ILE A 4 -17.88 3.91 -11.50
CA ILE A 4 -17.77 3.29 -10.18
C ILE A 4 -19.21 3.09 -9.72
N ASN A 5 -19.75 1.90 -9.98
CA ASN A 5 -21.11 1.51 -9.59
C ASN A 5 -21.20 1.49 -8.05
N TRP A 6 -21.38 2.66 -7.45
CA TRP A 6 -22.18 2.74 -6.24
C TRP A 6 -23.57 2.21 -6.57
N PRO A 7 -24.27 1.50 -5.66
CA PRO A 7 -25.52 0.85 -6.01
C PRO A 7 -26.45 1.83 -6.73
N GLN A 8 -26.80 1.53 -7.98
CA GLN A 8 -27.76 2.34 -8.75
C GLN A 8 -29.11 2.45 -8.02
N ASP A 9 -29.34 1.52 -7.09
CA ASP A 9 -30.50 1.41 -6.22
C ASP A 9 -30.32 2.12 -4.85
N ALA A 10 -29.28 2.93 -4.66
CA ALA A 10 -29.10 3.72 -3.44
C ALA A 10 -30.16 4.85 -3.37
N ASN A 11 -30.70 5.08 -2.17
CA ASN A 11 -31.56 6.23 -1.91
C ASN A 11 -30.71 7.49 -1.72
N TYR A 12 -30.88 8.47 -2.61
CA TYR A 12 -30.23 9.76 -2.51
C TYR A 12 -31.17 10.77 -1.85
N MET A 13 -30.66 11.47 -0.82
CA MET A 13 -31.36 12.57 -0.16
C MET A 13 -30.49 13.82 -0.25
N GLU A 14 -31.07 14.93 -0.69
CA GLU A 14 -30.40 16.22 -0.76
C GLU A 14 -30.65 17.02 0.53
N ALA A 15 -29.60 17.62 1.08
CA ALA A 15 -29.70 18.56 2.18
C ALA A 15 -29.65 20.00 1.66
N ALA A 16 -30.67 20.79 1.97
CA ALA A 16 -30.81 22.16 1.46
C ALA A 16 -29.82 23.16 2.09
N SER A 17 -29.26 22.83 3.26
CA SER A 17 -28.24 23.63 3.95
C SER A 17 -27.35 22.75 4.83
N LEU A 18 -26.21 23.30 5.26
CA LEU A 18 -25.35 22.63 6.23
C LEU A 18 -26.07 22.41 7.56
N VAL A 19 -26.92 23.36 7.99
CA VAL A 19 -27.74 23.21 9.21
C VAL A 19 -28.70 22.04 9.08
N ASP A 20 -29.34 21.87 7.92
CA ASP A 20 -30.24 20.73 7.69
C ASP A 20 -29.48 19.41 7.62
N LEU A 21 -28.28 19.41 7.03
CA LEU A 21 -27.39 18.25 7.06
C LEU A 21 -27.03 17.84 8.50
N ILE A 22 -26.66 18.80 9.35
CA ILE A 22 -26.37 18.52 10.76
C ILE A 22 -27.61 17.97 11.49
N LYS A 23 -28.80 18.53 11.22
CA LYS A 23 -30.05 18.03 11.80
C LYS A 23 -30.36 16.60 11.37
N PHE A 24 -30.11 16.23 10.11
CA PHE A 24 -30.30 14.85 9.64
C PHE A 24 -29.46 13.83 10.41
N PHE A 25 -28.28 14.23 10.91
CA PHE A 25 -27.37 13.38 11.66
C PHE A 25 -27.38 13.66 13.18
N SER A 26 -28.42 14.30 13.72
CA SER A 26 -28.50 14.70 15.13
C SER A 26 -28.36 13.53 16.12
N ASP A 27 -28.77 12.34 15.72
CA ASP A 27 -28.69 11.14 16.56
C ASP A 27 -27.27 10.57 16.64
N THR A 28 -26.41 10.95 15.69
CA THR A 28 -25.02 10.50 15.61
C THR A 28 -24.06 11.54 16.17
N ILE A 29 -24.29 12.83 15.87
CA ILE A 29 -23.43 13.95 16.28
C ILE A 29 -23.65 14.27 17.76
N GLN A 30 -22.59 14.12 18.57
CA GLN A 30 -22.66 14.33 20.03
C GLN A 30 -22.30 15.76 20.47
N GLY A 31 -21.86 16.61 19.53
CA GLY A 31 -21.48 18.00 19.78
C GLY A 31 -20.33 18.47 18.91
N VAL A 32 -19.58 19.46 19.39
CA VAL A 32 -18.43 20.03 18.69
C VAL A 32 -17.14 19.95 19.51
N ALA A 33 -16.02 19.83 18.78
CA ALA A 33 -14.68 20.09 19.29
C ALA A 33 -14.24 21.46 18.75
N LEU A 34 -14.09 22.45 19.63
CA LEU A 34 -13.59 23.77 19.24
C LEU A 34 -12.07 23.76 19.15
N TYR A 35 -11.54 24.28 18.04
CA TYR A 35 -10.12 24.53 17.88
C TYR A 35 -9.80 26.01 17.83
N ASP A 36 -8.59 26.33 18.25
CA ASP A 36 -8.05 27.67 18.36
C ASP A 36 -7.41 28.12 17.03
N PRO A 37 -7.89 29.20 16.38
CA PRO A 37 -7.22 29.73 15.20
C PRO A 37 -5.83 30.34 15.49
N ILE A 38 -5.51 30.68 16.75
CA ILE A 38 -4.22 31.22 17.18
C ILE A 38 -3.17 30.11 17.30
N VAL A 39 -3.59 28.90 17.66
CA VAL A 39 -2.72 27.70 17.69
C VAL A 39 -3.23 26.70 16.65
N PRO A 40 -2.83 26.82 15.37
CA PRO A 40 -3.47 26.09 14.28
C PRO A 40 -3.42 24.57 14.40
N ALA A 41 -2.39 24.03 15.06
CA ALA A 41 -2.25 22.61 15.37
C ALA A 41 -3.49 22.02 16.06
N THR A 42 -4.22 22.82 16.84
CA THR A 42 -5.44 22.39 17.51
C THR A 42 -6.56 21.98 16.55
N SER A 43 -6.50 22.33 15.25
CA SER A 43 -7.45 21.83 14.25
C SER A 43 -7.31 20.32 14.02
N ASN A 44 -6.08 19.81 14.08
CA ASN A 44 -5.82 18.37 13.98
C ASN A 44 -6.26 17.65 15.27
N LEU A 45 -6.03 18.26 16.43
CA LEU A 45 -6.56 17.76 17.71
C LEU A 45 -8.10 17.69 17.70
N ALA A 46 -8.78 18.71 17.19
CA ALA A 46 -10.23 18.71 17.06
C ALA A 46 -10.72 17.64 16.08
N SER A 47 -9.98 17.37 14.99
CA SER A 47 -10.29 16.26 14.08
C SER A 47 -10.13 14.91 14.78
N THR A 48 -9.04 14.69 15.52
CA THR A 48 -8.85 13.48 16.34
C THR A 48 -9.98 13.31 17.37
N ALA A 49 -10.28 14.36 18.14
CA ALA A 49 -11.36 14.35 19.13
C ALA A 49 -12.74 14.08 18.50
N SER A 50 -12.95 14.52 17.25
CA SER A 50 -14.18 14.27 16.50
C SER A 50 -14.39 12.81 16.18
N GLY A 51 -13.33 12.08 15.81
CA GLY A 51 -13.41 10.62 15.63
C GLY A 51 -13.63 9.89 16.96
N VAL A 52 -12.92 10.29 18.01
CA VAL A 52 -12.98 9.66 19.34
C VAL A 52 -14.36 9.81 19.99
N TYR A 53 -14.95 11.01 19.92
CA TYR A 53 -16.15 11.36 20.68
C TYR A 53 -17.39 11.62 19.81
N ASN A 54 -17.35 11.33 18.51
CA ASN A 54 -18.40 11.60 17.53
C ASN A 54 -18.79 13.11 17.49
N LEU A 55 -17.79 13.98 17.34
CA LEU A 55 -17.97 15.44 17.31
C LEU A 55 -17.75 16.00 15.91
N ILE A 56 -18.00 17.30 15.76
CA ILE A 56 -17.61 18.06 14.57
C ILE A 56 -16.48 19.04 14.95
N PRO A 57 -15.37 19.08 14.20
CA PRO A 57 -14.31 20.04 14.45
C PRO A 57 -14.72 21.43 13.94
N ILE A 58 -14.74 22.43 14.82
CA ILE A 58 -15.19 23.80 14.48
C ILE A 58 -14.16 24.83 14.93
N CYS A 59 -13.79 25.72 14.00
CA CYS A 59 -12.92 26.85 14.27
C CYS A 59 -13.62 27.81 15.24
N TYR A 60 -13.01 28.15 16.37
CA TYR A 60 -13.56 29.20 17.24
C TYR A 60 -13.45 30.57 16.54
N ARG A 61 -14.58 31.01 15.98
CA ARG A 61 -14.69 32.29 15.26
C ARG A 61 -16.02 32.97 15.62
N PRO A 62 -16.10 33.76 16.69
CA PRO A 62 -17.33 34.42 17.13
C PRO A 62 -17.65 35.66 16.27
N VAL A 63 -17.73 35.48 14.95
CA VAL A 63 -18.09 36.52 13.97
C VAL A 63 -19.33 36.06 13.17
N PRO A 64 -20.19 36.98 12.72
CA PRO A 64 -21.39 36.62 11.96
C PRO A 64 -21.09 35.70 10.77
N ASN A 65 -21.99 34.76 10.51
CA ASN A 65 -21.91 33.78 9.42
C ASN A 65 -20.72 32.81 9.46
N SER A 66 -19.94 32.76 10.54
CA SER A 66 -18.97 31.68 10.74
C SER A 66 -19.67 30.34 11.00
N LEU A 67 -18.98 29.21 10.77
CA LEU A 67 -19.52 27.90 11.16
C LEU A 67 -19.81 27.81 12.67
N TYR A 68 -19.00 28.49 13.49
CA TYR A 68 -19.23 28.58 14.93
C TYR A 68 -20.54 29.29 15.25
N THR A 69 -20.80 30.45 14.66
CA THR A 69 -22.06 31.16 14.89
C THR A 69 -23.25 30.37 14.35
N GLN A 70 -23.14 29.81 13.14
CA GLN A 70 -24.20 29.05 12.49
C GLN A 70 -24.59 27.74 13.21
N LEU A 71 -23.64 27.04 13.85
CA LEU A 71 -23.87 25.68 14.39
C LEU A 71 -23.82 25.59 15.93
N VAL A 72 -23.19 26.56 16.60
CA VAL A 72 -22.99 26.54 18.07
C VAL A 72 -23.77 27.65 18.75
N VAL A 73 -23.81 28.86 18.19
CA VAL A 73 -24.49 30.02 18.80
C VAL A 73 -25.95 30.11 18.36
N GLU A 74 -26.19 30.02 17.06
CA GLU A 74 -27.49 30.25 16.43
C GLU A 74 -28.21 28.93 16.09
N GLY A 75 -27.93 28.33 14.93
CA GLY A 75 -28.44 27.00 14.55
C GLY A 75 -27.76 25.89 15.35
N PRO A 76 -28.21 24.63 15.21
CA PRO A 76 -28.81 23.72 16.20
C PRO A 76 -28.30 23.71 17.67
N GLN A 77 -27.46 24.65 18.07
CA GLN A 77 -26.88 24.85 19.39
C GLN A 77 -26.13 23.59 19.86
N LEU A 78 -25.28 23.07 18.98
CA LEU A 78 -24.50 21.88 19.28
C LEU A 78 -23.66 22.11 20.55
N PRO A 79 -23.71 21.18 21.52
CA PRO A 79 -22.96 21.34 22.76
C PRO A 79 -21.45 21.31 22.48
N ILE A 80 -20.71 22.23 23.08
CA ILE A 80 -19.25 22.20 23.10
C ILE A 80 -18.83 21.08 24.05
N LYS A 81 -18.27 20.00 23.52
CA LYS A 81 -17.81 18.84 24.31
C LYS A 81 -16.32 18.89 24.59
N VAL A 82 -15.55 19.48 23.68
CA VAL A 82 -14.11 19.69 23.80
C VAL A 82 -13.80 21.12 23.35
N ASN A 83 -12.94 21.82 24.09
CA ASN A 83 -12.55 23.19 23.77
C ASN A 83 -11.03 23.35 23.92
N PHE A 84 -10.33 23.56 22.81
CA PHE A 84 -8.88 23.78 22.78
C PHE A 84 -8.46 25.25 22.77
N VAL A 85 -9.41 26.18 22.77
CA VAL A 85 -9.15 27.63 22.77
C VAL A 85 -8.36 28.02 24.01
N ASP A 86 -7.27 28.77 23.82
CA ASP A 86 -6.37 29.27 24.86
C ASP A 86 -5.67 28.19 25.71
N MET A 87 -5.70 26.90 25.29
CA MET A 87 -5.10 25.81 26.07
C MET A 87 -3.57 25.74 25.99
N PHE A 88 -2.96 26.17 24.89
CA PHE A 88 -1.54 25.94 24.60
C PHE A 88 -0.80 27.25 24.34
N THR A 89 0.20 27.53 25.18
CA THR A 89 0.97 28.78 25.11
C THR A 89 2.45 28.56 24.77
N GLY A 90 2.90 27.32 24.65
CA GLY A 90 4.31 26.98 24.42
C GLY A 90 5.17 26.96 25.68
N ASN A 91 4.56 26.94 26.88
CA ASN A 91 5.31 26.99 28.14
C ASN A 91 6.06 25.69 28.47
N ILE A 92 5.72 24.55 27.85
CA ILE A 92 6.36 23.26 28.15
C ILE A 92 7.58 23.05 27.26
N THR A 93 7.45 23.24 25.95
CA THR A 93 8.51 22.97 24.98
C THR A 93 9.12 24.21 24.34
N GLY A 94 8.54 25.40 24.56
CA GLY A 94 8.82 26.59 23.77
C GLY A 94 8.00 26.70 22.47
N SER A 95 7.11 25.74 22.20
CA SER A 95 6.23 25.71 21.03
C SER A 95 4.81 25.33 21.45
N SER A 96 3.82 26.19 21.17
CA SER A 96 2.41 25.87 21.45
C SER A 96 1.91 24.71 20.58
N LYS A 97 2.46 24.55 19.38
CA LYS A 97 2.21 23.44 18.46
C LYS A 97 2.69 22.10 19.06
N ALA A 98 3.94 22.04 19.50
CA ALA A 98 4.49 20.83 20.10
C ALA A 98 3.80 20.48 21.43
N ASP A 99 3.52 21.48 22.28
CA ASP A 99 2.74 21.30 23.51
C ASP A 99 1.36 20.68 23.22
N ALA A 100 0.68 21.14 22.16
CA ALA A 100 -0.61 20.61 21.74
C ALA A 100 -0.51 19.12 21.33
N TYR A 101 0.47 18.74 20.52
CA TYR A 101 0.62 17.35 20.07
C TYR A 101 1.09 16.40 21.18
N LEU A 102 1.92 16.86 22.12
CA LEU A 102 2.28 16.10 23.31
C LEU A 102 1.07 15.86 24.21
N TRP A 103 0.27 16.90 24.46
CA TRP A 103 -0.99 16.78 25.20
C TRP A 103 -1.93 15.78 24.51
N ALA A 104 -2.10 15.90 23.20
CA ALA A 104 -2.97 15.03 22.42
C ALA A 104 -2.51 13.57 22.47
N THR A 105 -1.21 13.34 22.41
CA THR A 105 -0.61 12.01 22.53
C THR A 105 -0.94 11.37 23.88
N GLU A 106 -0.78 12.10 24.98
CA GLU A 106 -1.14 11.62 26.32
C GLU A 106 -2.66 11.36 26.45
N HIS A 107 -3.49 12.26 25.94
CA HIS A 107 -4.93 12.20 26.16
C HIS A 107 -5.68 11.28 25.19
N PHE A 108 -5.11 10.97 24.02
CA PHE A 108 -5.74 10.13 23.00
C PHE A 108 -5.02 8.82 22.72
N LEU A 109 -3.67 8.80 22.67
CA LEU A 109 -2.91 7.58 22.36
C LEU A 109 -2.63 6.74 23.61
N ASP A 110 -2.12 7.36 24.69
CA ASP A 110 -1.84 6.65 25.94
C ASP A 110 -3.12 6.13 26.60
N SER A 111 -4.21 6.90 26.51
CA SER A 111 -5.55 6.51 26.95
C SER A 111 -6.23 5.48 26.04
N LYS A 112 -5.64 5.17 24.87
CA LYS A 112 -6.18 4.29 23.83
C LYS A 112 -7.56 4.70 23.31
N LEU A 113 -7.89 5.97 23.42
CA LEU A 113 -9.13 6.52 22.89
C LEU A 113 -9.08 6.68 21.37
N ALA A 114 -7.93 7.08 20.83
CA ALA A 114 -7.65 7.04 19.40
C ALA A 114 -6.94 5.74 19.01
N ASP A 115 -7.31 5.17 17.86
CA ASP A 115 -6.69 3.98 17.29
C ASP A 115 -5.47 4.39 16.46
N SER A 116 -4.29 4.12 16.98
CA SER A 116 -3.02 4.49 16.34
C SER A 116 -2.68 3.62 15.12
N THR A 117 -3.51 2.62 14.79
CA THR A 117 -3.45 1.91 13.50
C THR A 117 -3.66 2.89 12.35
N TYR A 118 -4.42 3.96 12.57
CA TYR A 118 -4.77 4.97 11.58
C TYR A 118 -4.21 6.33 11.99
N LEU A 119 -3.24 6.82 11.24
CA LEU A 119 -2.59 8.10 11.47
C LEU A 119 -2.84 9.03 10.27
N GLY A 120 -3.07 10.31 10.52
CA GLY A 120 -3.22 11.33 9.50
C GLY A 120 -2.07 12.33 9.57
N TYR A 121 -1.17 12.35 8.57
CA TYR A 121 -0.14 13.38 8.47
C TYR A 121 -0.61 14.47 7.50
N TYR A 122 -1.35 15.43 8.03
CA TYR A 122 -2.02 16.47 7.25
C TYR A 122 -1.76 17.84 7.83
N ILE A 123 -1.55 18.80 6.93
CA ILE A 123 -1.34 20.19 7.32
C ILE A 123 -2.49 20.72 8.19
N ASP A 124 -2.13 21.33 9.32
CA ASP A 124 -3.10 21.96 10.21
C ASP A 124 -3.62 23.30 9.64
N LYS A 125 -4.48 24.01 10.39
CA LYS A 125 -5.13 25.23 9.89
C LYS A 125 -4.16 26.36 9.49
N TRP A 126 -2.86 26.24 9.78
CA TRP A 126 -1.84 27.20 9.40
C TRP A 126 -1.80 27.45 7.89
N TRP A 127 -2.17 26.47 7.06
CA TRP A 127 -2.24 26.63 5.59
C TRP A 127 -2.98 27.91 5.18
N SER A 128 -4.01 28.31 5.93
CA SER A 128 -4.82 29.50 5.61
C SER A 128 -4.15 30.84 5.92
N GLN A 129 -3.02 30.81 6.62
CA GLN A 129 -2.16 31.95 6.90
C GLN A 129 -1.07 32.11 5.82
N SER A 130 -0.84 31.08 4.99
CA SER A 130 0.13 31.12 3.90
C SER A 130 -0.31 32.06 2.79
N ALA A 131 0.66 32.75 2.16
CA ALA A 131 0.42 33.54 0.96
C ALA A 131 -0.14 32.72 -0.22
N LEU A 132 0.08 31.40 -0.21
CA LEU A 132 -0.39 30.48 -1.24
C LEU A 132 -1.83 29.98 -1.02
N ALA A 133 -2.46 30.28 0.13
CA ALA A 133 -3.76 29.73 0.52
C ALA A 133 -4.86 29.93 -0.52
N SER A 134 -4.89 31.09 -1.18
CA SER A 134 -5.91 31.42 -2.19
C SER A 134 -5.74 30.67 -3.52
N GLN A 135 -4.52 30.21 -3.81
CA GLN A 135 -4.17 29.53 -5.07
C GLN A 135 -4.19 28.01 -4.93
N ALA A 136 -4.20 27.50 -3.70
CA ALA A 136 -4.02 26.09 -3.37
C ALA A 136 -5.12 25.58 -2.43
N VAL A 137 -6.37 25.95 -2.73
CA VAL A 137 -7.54 25.68 -1.87
C VAL A 137 -7.88 24.19 -1.72
N PHE A 138 -7.32 23.29 -2.54
CA PHE A 138 -7.51 21.84 -2.40
C PHE A 138 -6.33 21.15 -1.68
N GLU A 139 -5.18 21.81 -1.61
CA GLU A 139 -3.93 21.30 -1.02
C GLU A 139 -3.92 21.42 0.51
N HIS A 140 -5.01 21.92 1.11
CA HIS A 140 -5.14 21.96 2.57
C HIS A 140 -5.54 20.62 3.20
N LEU A 141 -5.97 19.66 2.38
CA LEU A 141 -6.24 18.24 2.71
C LEU A 141 -7.21 17.93 3.86
N ALA A 142 -7.85 18.93 4.47
CA ALA A 142 -8.93 18.70 5.44
C ALA A 142 -10.07 17.79 4.92
N VAL A 143 -10.29 17.72 3.59
CA VAL A 143 -11.27 16.78 3.02
C VAL A 143 -10.86 15.31 3.15
N ASN A 144 -9.57 15.02 3.36
CA ASN A 144 -9.02 13.67 3.55
C ASN A 144 -9.18 13.18 4.99
N HIS A 145 -9.49 14.09 5.94
CA HIS A 145 -9.59 13.75 7.36
C HIS A 145 -10.74 12.78 7.63
N ASP A 146 -11.74 12.69 6.75
CA ASP A 146 -12.94 11.87 6.93
C ASP A 146 -12.60 10.40 7.24
N TRP A 147 -11.67 9.79 6.52
CA TRP A 147 -11.27 8.40 6.73
C TRP A 147 -10.52 8.20 8.05
N ILE A 148 -9.69 9.16 8.46
CA ILE A 148 -9.02 9.11 9.77
C ILE A 148 -10.05 9.26 10.90
N ILE A 149 -10.97 10.22 10.77
CA ILE A 149 -12.05 10.45 11.75
C ILE A 149 -12.93 9.20 11.89
N LYS A 150 -13.35 8.59 10.78
CA LYS A 150 -14.15 7.35 10.78
C LYS A 150 -13.49 6.24 11.61
N ASN A 151 -12.18 6.08 11.48
CA ASN A 151 -11.43 5.03 12.17
C ASN A 151 -10.94 5.45 13.56
N ARG A 152 -11.40 6.60 14.09
CA ARG A 152 -10.93 7.17 15.36
C ARG A 152 -9.40 7.34 15.40
N GLY A 153 -8.80 7.63 14.25
CA GLY A 153 -7.36 7.77 14.11
C GLY A 153 -6.83 9.08 14.67
N PHE A 154 -5.51 9.23 14.64
CA PHE A 154 -4.79 10.38 15.20
C PHE A 154 -4.18 11.26 14.11
N LEU A 155 -4.52 12.55 14.09
CA LEU A 155 -3.99 13.51 13.13
C LEU A 155 -2.85 14.35 13.72
N PHE A 156 -1.81 14.58 12.92
CA PHE A 156 -0.66 15.41 13.29
C PHE A 156 -0.04 16.14 12.09
N ASP A 157 0.77 17.14 12.41
CA ASP A 157 1.54 17.95 11.47
C ASP A 157 2.83 18.40 12.17
N LEU A 158 3.94 17.66 11.98
CA LEU A 158 5.21 17.89 12.67
C LEU A 158 6.37 17.75 11.70
N SER A 159 7.34 18.68 11.78
CA SER A 159 8.56 18.65 10.97
C SER A 159 9.40 17.39 11.24
N PRO A 160 9.94 16.73 10.20
CA PRO A 160 10.84 15.59 10.34
C PRO A 160 12.31 16.00 10.61
N TRP A 161 12.62 17.30 10.64
CA TRP A 161 13.99 17.83 10.74
C TRP A 161 14.38 18.17 12.18
N ASP A 162 15.56 17.70 12.58
CA ASP A 162 16.18 17.92 13.89
C ASP A 162 17.21 19.06 13.88
N ASP A 163 17.43 19.70 12.73
CA ASP A 163 18.50 20.65 12.50
C ASP A 163 18.02 22.05 12.04
N GLU A 164 16.71 22.28 11.99
CA GLU A 164 16.10 23.59 11.75
C GLU A 164 14.77 23.75 12.50
N ALA A 165 14.33 25.00 12.68
CA ALA A 165 12.96 25.31 13.09
C ALA A 165 12.06 25.39 11.84
N PRO A 166 10.83 24.87 11.90
CA PRO A 166 9.93 24.88 10.76
C PRO A 166 9.37 26.29 10.50
N ASN A 167 8.93 26.53 9.28
CA ASN A 167 8.45 27.85 8.84
C ASN A 167 7.11 28.26 9.47
N ASP A 168 6.34 27.32 10.00
CA ASP A 168 5.07 27.58 10.67
C ASP A 168 5.21 27.89 12.17
N ASP A 169 6.38 27.60 12.75
CA ASP A 169 6.77 27.97 14.12
C ASP A 169 8.27 28.27 14.21
N PRO A 170 8.74 29.37 13.59
CA PRO A 170 10.16 29.64 13.40
C PRO A 170 10.91 30.04 14.68
N GLN A 171 10.20 30.24 15.79
CA GLN A 171 10.79 30.63 17.08
C GLN A 171 10.93 29.45 18.04
N GLN A 172 10.42 28.26 17.68
CA GLN A 172 10.62 27.08 18.51
C GLN A 172 12.12 26.75 18.67
N PRO A 173 12.54 26.13 19.79
CA PRO A 173 13.86 25.54 19.88
C PRO A 173 14.07 24.49 18.76
N ILE A 174 15.23 24.50 18.12
CA ILE A 174 15.54 23.58 17.01
C ILE A 174 15.34 22.12 17.43
N GLY A 175 14.65 21.35 16.58
CA GLY A 175 14.34 19.94 16.80
C GLY A 175 13.13 19.66 17.70
N THR A 176 12.38 20.69 18.13
CA THR A 176 11.19 20.49 18.99
C THR A 176 10.09 19.69 18.29
N ASP A 177 9.76 20.02 17.04
CA ASP A 177 8.83 19.25 16.21
C ASP A 177 9.29 17.79 16.02
N TYR A 178 10.57 17.58 15.65
CA TYR A 178 11.15 16.26 15.46
C TYR A 178 11.07 15.40 16.74
N ASN A 179 11.46 15.95 17.89
CA ASN A 179 11.39 15.22 19.16
C ASN A 179 9.94 14.88 19.54
N THR A 180 9.00 15.75 19.20
CA THR A 180 7.56 15.52 19.39
C THR A 180 7.07 14.39 18.47
N LEU A 181 7.49 14.38 17.20
CA LEU A 181 7.17 13.33 16.24
C LEU A 181 7.70 11.97 16.70
N ILE A 182 8.96 11.90 17.14
CA ILE A 182 9.56 10.66 17.69
C ILE A 182 8.77 10.16 18.90
N THR A 183 8.33 11.07 19.77
CA THR A 183 7.51 10.71 20.95
C THR A 183 6.16 10.14 20.52
N LEU A 184 5.45 10.79 19.60
CA LEU A 184 4.17 10.34 19.06
C LEU A 184 4.30 8.95 18.42
N LEU A 185 5.27 8.76 17.53
CA LEU A 185 5.48 7.48 16.83
C LEU A 185 5.84 6.35 17.81
N LYS A 186 6.62 6.65 18.85
CA LYS A 186 6.89 5.70 19.93
C LYS A 186 5.63 5.31 20.69
N LYS A 187 4.73 6.26 21.00
CA LYS A 187 3.44 5.95 21.63
C LYS A 187 2.54 5.12 20.73
N SER A 188 2.51 5.42 19.42
CA SER A 188 1.78 4.58 18.46
C SER A 188 2.29 3.14 18.46
N TYR A 189 3.61 2.94 18.38
CA TYR A 189 4.22 1.61 18.46
C TYR A 189 3.86 0.89 19.77
N GLN A 190 3.91 1.60 20.90
CA GLN A 190 3.58 1.07 22.23
C GLN A 190 2.11 0.65 22.35
N GLN A 191 1.18 1.36 21.71
CA GLN A 191 -0.24 0.99 21.72
C GLN A 191 -0.45 -0.41 21.12
N HIS A 192 0.32 -0.76 20.07
CA HIS A 192 0.28 -2.05 19.38
C HIS A 192 1.25 -3.09 19.93
N ASN A 193 2.07 -2.75 20.92
CA ASN A 193 3.18 -3.60 21.40
C ASN A 193 4.09 -4.11 20.26
N GLY A 194 4.25 -3.33 19.19
CA GLY A 194 5.03 -3.72 18.01
C GLY A 194 4.47 -4.86 17.16
N THR A 195 3.24 -5.31 17.41
CA THR A 195 2.63 -6.47 16.72
C THR A 195 1.88 -6.11 15.43
N LYS A 196 1.80 -4.81 15.10
CA LYS A 196 1.09 -4.30 13.92
C LYS A 196 1.82 -3.13 13.28
N PHE A 197 1.57 -2.93 12.00
CA PHE A 197 1.92 -1.69 11.31
C PHE A 197 0.80 -0.67 11.50
N SER A 198 1.17 0.58 11.78
CA SER A 198 0.26 1.72 11.61
C SER A 198 0.30 2.16 10.14
N THR A 199 -0.82 2.68 9.63
CA THR A 199 -0.87 3.32 8.31
C THR A 199 -1.02 4.82 8.50
N VAL A 200 -0.11 5.59 7.90
CA VAL A 200 -0.25 7.03 7.74
C VAL A 200 -0.91 7.29 6.40
N SER A 201 -2.03 8.01 6.43
CA SER A 201 -2.60 8.69 5.28
C SER A 201 -2.15 10.15 5.32
N GLY A 202 -1.57 10.64 4.22
CA GLY A 202 -1.01 12.00 4.19
C GLY A 202 0.48 12.02 3.86
N PHE A 203 1.04 13.21 3.78
CA PHE A 203 2.41 13.41 3.31
C PHE A 203 3.02 14.73 3.77
N VAL A 204 4.31 14.93 3.49
CA VAL A 204 4.96 16.22 3.72
C VAL A 204 4.24 17.28 2.88
N PRO A 205 3.72 18.37 3.48
CA PRO A 205 2.96 19.38 2.76
C PRO A 205 3.90 20.31 1.98
N TRP A 206 4.49 19.79 0.89
CA TRP A 206 5.56 20.44 0.11
C TRP A 206 5.28 21.89 -0.26
N LEU A 207 4.02 22.21 -0.53
CA LEU A 207 3.60 23.55 -0.93
C LEU A 207 3.62 24.56 0.21
N PHE A 208 3.53 24.10 1.46
CA PHE A 208 3.25 24.97 2.60
C PHE A 208 4.28 24.89 3.73
N LYS A 209 4.71 23.69 4.15
CA LYS A 209 5.58 23.52 5.32
C LYS A 209 6.77 22.58 5.05
N TYR A 210 7.82 22.79 5.85
CA TYR A 210 9.01 21.94 5.94
C TYR A 210 9.86 21.82 4.67
N VAL A 211 9.61 22.70 3.68
CA VAL A 211 10.38 22.77 2.45
C VAL A 211 10.94 24.19 2.32
N ASN A 212 12.26 24.30 2.15
CA ASN A 212 12.98 25.55 2.03
C ASN A 212 14.28 25.36 1.23
N GLU A 213 15.19 26.34 1.27
CA GLU A 213 16.50 26.27 0.59
C GLU A 213 17.44 25.20 1.18
N LYS A 214 17.25 24.85 2.46
CA LYS A 214 18.07 23.85 3.16
C LYS A 214 17.59 22.44 2.87
N HIS A 215 16.28 22.20 2.97
CA HIS A 215 15.65 20.91 2.77
C HIS A 215 14.51 21.01 1.75
N GLY A 216 14.67 20.33 0.62
CA GLY A 216 13.66 20.28 -0.45
C GLY A 216 12.48 19.35 -0.12
N GLY A 217 11.50 19.28 -1.03
CA GLY A 217 10.35 18.38 -0.92
C GLY A 217 10.73 16.90 -0.84
N VAL A 218 11.47 16.40 -1.84
CA VAL A 218 11.94 15.00 -1.88
C VAL A 218 12.86 14.65 -0.71
N PRO A 219 13.85 15.49 -0.31
CA PRO A 219 14.60 15.26 0.92
C PRO A 219 13.71 15.13 2.17
N SER A 220 12.69 15.97 2.30
CA SER A 220 11.78 15.95 3.45
C SER A 220 10.87 14.72 3.46
N GLU A 221 10.42 14.28 2.28
CA GLU A 221 9.73 13.00 2.08
C GLU A 221 10.61 11.83 2.55
N TRP A 222 11.86 11.75 2.07
CA TRP A 222 12.76 10.66 2.39
C TRP A 222 13.10 10.64 3.88
N ARG A 223 13.33 11.81 4.48
CA ARG A 223 13.54 11.92 5.93
C ARG A 223 12.32 11.45 6.71
N MET A 224 11.12 11.88 6.35
CA MET A 224 9.89 11.44 7.03
C MET A 224 9.67 9.94 6.91
N THR A 225 9.86 9.38 5.71
CA THR A 225 9.70 7.94 5.45
C THR A 225 10.72 7.11 6.24
N HIS A 226 11.97 7.57 6.31
CA HIS A 226 13.03 6.93 7.09
C HIS A 226 12.65 6.89 8.57
N ILE A 227 12.12 8.00 9.12
CA ILE A 227 11.62 8.07 10.49
C ILE A 227 10.46 7.09 10.69
N MET A 228 9.38 7.23 9.92
CA MET A 228 8.16 6.42 10.07
C MET A 228 8.42 4.92 9.95
N SER A 229 9.26 4.52 9.00
CA SER A 229 9.64 3.11 8.79
C SER A 229 10.33 2.51 10.01
N ALA A 230 11.06 3.31 10.80
CA ALA A 230 11.70 2.87 12.04
C ALA A 230 10.70 2.61 13.19
N PHE A 231 9.42 2.95 13.04
CA PHE A 231 8.37 2.76 14.06
C PHE A 231 7.23 1.83 13.63
N ASN A 232 7.44 0.99 12.60
CA ASN A 232 6.40 0.15 11.99
C ASN A 232 5.24 0.98 11.43
N VAL A 233 5.55 2.06 10.72
CA VAL A 233 4.55 2.87 10.02
C VAL A 233 4.75 2.74 8.51
N VAL A 234 3.65 2.52 7.80
CA VAL A 234 3.59 2.52 6.32
C VAL A 234 2.82 3.74 5.84
N ILE A 235 3.17 4.26 4.66
CA ILE A 235 2.63 5.50 4.13
C ILE A 235 1.70 5.21 2.94
N ASP A 236 0.54 5.87 2.95
CA ASP A 236 -0.36 6.18 1.83
C ASP A 236 -0.12 7.66 1.47
N ALA A 237 0.70 7.87 0.44
CA ALA A 237 1.51 9.07 0.27
C ALA A 237 0.80 10.17 -0.52
N ASP A 238 -0.14 10.87 0.11
CA ASP A 238 -0.87 12.01 -0.48
C ASP A 238 0.05 13.22 -0.75
N ALA A 239 1.00 13.09 -1.67
CA ALA A 239 1.90 14.14 -2.11
C ALA A 239 1.17 15.17 -2.99
N CYS A 240 1.66 16.41 -3.00
CA CYS A 240 0.98 17.56 -3.61
C CYS A 240 0.33 17.29 -4.97
N CYS A 241 -0.74 18.04 -5.22
CA CYS A 241 -1.21 18.39 -6.56
C CYS A 241 -2.08 17.28 -7.22
N ALA A 242 -2.38 16.24 -6.46
CA ALA A 242 -3.32 15.15 -6.75
C ALA A 242 -3.84 14.47 -5.46
N ASP A 243 -3.57 15.07 -4.31
CA ASP A 243 -3.65 14.57 -2.94
C ASP A 243 -5.03 14.73 -2.29
N SER A 244 -5.88 15.65 -2.75
CA SER A 244 -7.22 15.82 -2.16
C SER A 244 -8.14 14.63 -2.46
N PHE A 245 -8.66 13.94 -1.45
CA PHE A 245 -9.58 12.81 -1.63
C PHE A 245 -10.69 12.80 -0.57
N ALA A 246 -11.86 13.31 -0.97
CA ALA A 246 -13.06 13.32 -0.16
C ALA A 246 -13.83 12.00 -0.25
N ASN A 247 -14.65 11.73 0.77
CA ASN A 247 -15.56 10.58 0.86
C ASN A 247 -14.86 9.22 0.99
N ALA A 248 -13.57 9.19 1.34
CA ALA A 248 -12.87 7.95 1.63
C ALA A 248 -13.51 7.16 2.79
N ALA A 249 -14.05 7.86 3.79
CA ALA A 249 -14.84 7.24 4.86
C ALA A 249 -16.07 6.49 4.32
N PHE A 250 -16.77 7.12 3.37
CA PHE A 250 -17.95 6.55 2.73
C PHE A 250 -17.58 5.37 1.83
N PHE A 251 -16.60 5.54 0.93
CA PHE A 251 -16.18 4.50 0.00
C PHE A 251 -15.60 3.26 0.71
N SER A 252 -14.92 3.44 1.83
CA SER A 252 -14.37 2.33 2.61
C SER A 252 -15.43 1.37 3.18
N HIS A 253 -16.72 1.73 3.22
CA HIS A 253 -17.79 0.75 3.52
C HIS A 253 -17.90 -0.36 2.48
N TYR A 254 -17.47 -0.12 1.23
CA TYR A 254 -17.40 -1.17 0.22
C TYR A 254 -16.35 -2.24 0.57
N ALA A 255 -15.23 -1.85 1.20
CA ALA A 255 -14.22 -2.80 1.67
C ALA A 255 -14.82 -3.81 2.64
N SER A 256 -15.70 -3.37 3.54
CA SER A 256 -16.38 -4.24 4.52
C SER A 256 -17.27 -5.29 3.85
N ASN A 257 -17.92 -4.94 2.74
CA ASN A 257 -18.81 -5.86 2.00
C ASN A 257 -18.07 -6.79 1.02
N GLN A 258 -16.80 -6.51 0.72
CA GLN A 258 -15.98 -7.24 -0.26
C GLN A 258 -14.63 -7.66 0.32
N SER A 259 -14.49 -7.65 1.64
CA SER A 259 -13.27 -7.98 2.38
C SER A 259 -12.76 -9.38 2.03
N GLU A 260 -13.68 -10.28 1.68
CA GLU A 260 -13.42 -11.67 1.33
C GLU A 260 -13.13 -11.88 -0.16
N LYS A 261 -13.46 -10.91 -1.02
CA LYS A 261 -13.22 -11.02 -2.46
C LYS A 261 -11.72 -11.10 -2.72
N ARG A 262 -11.35 -12.14 -3.44
CA ARG A 262 -10.01 -12.31 -4.00
C ARG A 262 -10.02 -11.91 -5.46
N PHE A 263 -8.86 -11.48 -5.91
CA PHE A 263 -8.65 -11.09 -7.28
C PHE A 263 -7.60 -12.00 -7.89
N ILE A 264 -7.94 -12.58 -9.04
CA ILE A 264 -7.04 -13.45 -9.79
C ILE A 264 -6.45 -12.68 -10.95
N GLN A 265 -5.12 -12.68 -11.05
CA GLN A 265 -4.39 -11.98 -12.10
C GLN A 265 -4.28 -12.83 -13.38
N ASN A 266 -3.50 -12.36 -14.34
CA ASN A 266 -3.17 -13.07 -15.59
C ASN A 266 -2.58 -14.45 -15.25
N VAL A 267 -2.72 -15.41 -16.16
CA VAL A 267 -2.03 -16.70 -16.04
C VAL A 267 -0.55 -16.48 -16.35
N LEU A 268 0.36 -17.19 -15.69
CA LEU A 268 1.77 -17.22 -16.10
C LEU A 268 1.90 -17.85 -17.49
N PRO A 269 2.87 -17.44 -18.34
CA PRO A 269 3.05 -18.06 -19.64
C PRO A 269 3.54 -19.50 -19.52
N SER A 270 2.98 -20.37 -20.35
CA SER A 270 3.43 -21.76 -20.53
C SER A 270 4.79 -21.81 -21.23
N ARG A 271 5.49 -22.95 -21.07
CA ARG A 271 6.73 -23.23 -21.80
C ARG A 271 6.49 -23.14 -23.31
N GLU A 272 5.39 -23.71 -23.79
CA GLU A 272 5.04 -23.77 -25.21
C GLU A 272 4.79 -22.37 -25.79
N GLU A 273 4.13 -21.48 -25.05
CA GLU A 273 3.95 -20.08 -25.46
C GLU A 273 5.27 -19.33 -25.56
N LEU A 274 6.20 -19.55 -24.63
CA LEU A 274 7.52 -18.92 -24.68
C LEU A 274 8.37 -19.42 -25.85
N ILE A 275 8.21 -20.69 -26.23
CA ILE A 275 8.85 -21.27 -27.43
C ILE A 275 8.22 -20.70 -28.71
N GLN A 276 6.90 -20.62 -28.78
CA GLN A 276 6.18 -20.04 -29.92
C GLN A 276 6.54 -18.56 -30.14
N LYS A 277 6.82 -17.82 -29.06
CA LYS A 277 7.29 -16.42 -29.11
C LYS A 277 8.79 -16.29 -29.41
N GLU A 278 9.50 -17.41 -29.57
CA GLU A 278 10.96 -17.45 -29.75
C GLU A 278 11.75 -16.81 -28.59
N PHE A 279 11.18 -16.78 -27.39
CA PHE A 279 11.87 -16.30 -26.18
C PHE A 279 12.66 -17.42 -25.49
N LEU A 280 12.24 -18.66 -25.74
CA LEU A 280 12.85 -19.89 -25.27
C LEU A 280 13.01 -20.84 -26.47
N ASN A 281 14.04 -21.67 -26.50
CA ASN A 281 14.12 -22.76 -27.48
C ASN A 281 13.68 -24.10 -26.88
N GLU A 282 13.63 -25.16 -27.69
CA GLU A 282 13.24 -26.50 -27.24
C GLU A 282 14.14 -27.07 -26.13
N GLN A 283 15.38 -26.58 -26.02
CA GLN A 283 16.34 -26.95 -24.98
C GLN A 283 16.24 -26.06 -23.73
N ASN A 284 15.18 -25.24 -23.60
CA ASN A 284 14.97 -24.30 -22.50
C ASN A 284 16.08 -23.25 -22.36
N ILE A 285 16.75 -22.91 -23.45
CA ILE A 285 17.74 -21.82 -23.49
C ILE A 285 17.02 -20.54 -23.87
N VAL A 286 17.20 -19.49 -23.06
CA VAL A 286 16.62 -18.17 -23.31
C VAL A 286 17.29 -17.53 -24.53
N SER A 287 16.48 -17.01 -25.45
CA SER A 287 16.95 -16.35 -26.67
C SER A 287 17.70 -15.05 -26.36
N ARG A 288 18.76 -14.80 -27.15
CA ARG A 288 19.64 -13.61 -27.07
C ARG A 288 18.90 -12.33 -27.51
N LYS A 289 18.12 -11.77 -26.60
CA LYS A 289 17.31 -10.56 -26.76
C LYS A 289 17.47 -9.66 -25.54
N THR A 290 17.11 -8.40 -25.68
CA THR A 290 16.91 -7.47 -24.56
C THR A 290 15.44 -7.47 -24.19
N TYR A 291 15.08 -8.22 -23.15
CA TYR A 291 13.75 -8.23 -22.58
C TYR A 291 13.57 -6.96 -21.75
N SER A 292 12.52 -6.21 -22.05
CA SER A 292 12.22 -4.91 -21.45
C SER A 292 10.87 -4.96 -20.75
N LEU A 293 10.80 -4.46 -19.52
CA LEU A 293 9.58 -4.37 -18.74
C LEU A 293 9.25 -2.90 -18.51
N TYR A 294 8.02 -2.48 -18.84
CA TYR A 294 7.51 -1.19 -18.38
C TYR A 294 6.90 -1.31 -17.00
N TYR A 295 7.48 -0.58 -16.04
CA TYR A 295 6.88 -0.32 -14.74
C TYR A 295 6.18 1.05 -14.80
N ALA A 296 4.88 1.08 -14.52
CA ALA A 296 4.10 2.31 -14.40
C ALA A 296 3.88 2.59 -12.91
N GLY A 297 4.56 3.61 -12.40
CA GLY A 297 4.72 3.90 -10.98
C GLY A 297 4.04 5.18 -10.49
N ASP A 298 4.35 5.45 -9.22
CA ASP A 298 3.83 6.55 -8.41
C ASP A 298 2.31 6.42 -8.20
N TYR A 299 1.89 5.21 -7.82
CA TYR A 299 0.52 4.86 -7.46
C TYR A 299 0.44 4.34 -6.03
N ASP A 300 1.19 5.00 -5.15
CA ASP A 300 1.35 4.78 -3.72
C ASP A 300 0.44 5.68 -2.85
N SER A 301 -0.47 6.42 -3.50
CA SER A 301 -1.52 7.21 -2.87
C SER A 301 -2.93 6.86 -3.33
N ALA A 302 -3.84 6.64 -2.38
CA ALA A 302 -5.25 6.45 -2.65
C ALA A 302 -5.88 7.69 -3.32
N ALA A 303 -5.41 8.89 -2.97
CA ALA A 303 -5.87 10.12 -3.58
C ALA A 303 -5.42 10.24 -5.04
N TRP A 304 -4.17 9.90 -5.34
CA TRP A 304 -3.66 9.92 -6.71
C TRP A 304 -4.40 8.90 -7.58
N LEU A 305 -4.72 7.74 -7.02
CA LEU A 305 -5.58 6.76 -7.65
C LEU A 305 -6.98 7.29 -7.94
N ALA A 306 -7.60 8.01 -7.01
CA ALA A 306 -8.92 8.59 -7.20
C ALA A 306 -8.94 9.72 -8.25
N ASN A 307 -7.87 10.52 -8.34
CA ASN A 307 -7.85 11.76 -9.12
C ASN A 307 -7.14 11.67 -10.47
N LYS A 308 -6.05 10.91 -10.58
CA LYS A 308 -5.18 10.88 -11.77
C LYS A 308 -5.26 9.55 -12.50
N PHE A 309 -5.24 8.44 -11.76
CA PHE A 309 -5.06 7.11 -12.33
C PHE A 309 -6.12 6.75 -13.38
N LYS A 310 -7.38 7.15 -13.18
CA LYS A 310 -8.44 6.83 -14.14
C LYS A 310 -8.14 7.33 -15.56
N ASN A 311 -7.57 8.52 -15.72
CA ASN A 311 -7.26 9.05 -17.04
C ASN A 311 -6.11 8.28 -17.70
N LEU A 312 -5.14 7.81 -16.91
CA LEU A 312 -4.04 6.98 -17.39
C LEU A 312 -4.52 5.57 -17.75
N TRP A 313 -5.44 5.03 -16.95
CA TRP A 313 -6.08 3.72 -17.17
C TRP A 313 -7.01 3.73 -18.38
N ASP A 314 -7.80 4.78 -18.59
CA ASP A 314 -8.73 4.84 -19.72
C ASP A 314 -8.07 5.29 -21.04
N ASP A 315 -6.74 5.40 -21.08
CA ASP A 315 -6.00 5.75 -22.30
C ASP A 315 -6.34 4.80 -23.47
N PRO A 316 -6.63 5.33 -24.68
CA PRO A 316 -7.13 4.53 -25.79
C PRO A 316 -6.13 3.52 -26.34
N LYS A 317 -4.82 3.68 -26.08
CA LYS A 317 -3.79 2.69 -26.44
C LYS A 317 -3.52 1.69 -25.32
N ARG A 318 -4.23 1.74 -24.18
CA ARG A 318 -4.09 0.72 -23.12
C ARG A 318 -4.32 -0.67 -23.69
N GLY A 319 -3.42 -1.58 -23.33
CA GLY A 319 -3.43 -2.95 -23.78
C GLY A 319 -2.70 -3.20 -25.11
N SER A 320 -2.13 -2.19 -25.76
CA SER A 320 -1.33 -2.40 -26.98
C SER A 320 0.07 -2.94 -26.68
N VAL A 321 0.59 -2.69 -25.48
CA VAL A 321 1.88 -3.20 -24.98
C VAL A 321 1.70 -3.66 -23.53
N PRO A 322 2.48 -4.65 -23.06
CA PRO A 322 2.43 -5.08 -21.67
C PRO A 322 2.94 -3.98 -20.74
N VAL A 323 2.17 -3.70 -19.67
CA VAL A 323 2.51 -2.73 -18.63
C VAL A 323 2.29 -3.34 -17.25
N ALA A 324 3.29 -3.21 -16.38
CA ALA A 324 3.18 -3.51 -14.96
C ALA A 324 2.74 -2.25 -14.20
N TRP A 325 1.46 -2.17 -13.87
CA TRP A 325 0.85 -1.10 -13.09
C TRP A 325 1.11 -1.30 -11.60
N ALA A 326 1.86 -0.38 -10.99
CA ALA A 326 2.36 -0.48 -9.62
C ALA A 326 1.36 0.00 -8.56
N VAL A 327 0.14 -0.55 -8.57
CA VAL A 327 -0.92 -0.13 -7.64
C VAL A 327 -0.66 -0.73 -6.26
N ASN A 328 -0.34 0.12 -5.28
CA ASN A 328 -0.06 -0.34 -3.92
C ASN A 328 -1.29 -1.00 -3.28
N PRO A 329 -1.19 -2.26 -2.80
CA PRO A 329 -2.36 -3.02 -2.40
C PRO A 329 -3.00 -2.55 -1.08
N ASN A 330 -2.26 -1.89 -0.19
CA ASN A 330 -2.81 -1.33 1.05
C ASN A 330 -3.81 -0.19 0.81
N LEU A 331 -3.74 0.46 -0.36
CA LEU A 331 -4.65 1.54 -0.73
C LEU A 331 -6.11 1.07 -0.82
N TYR A 332 -6.34 -0.25 -0.91
CA TYR A 332 -7.65 -0.85 -0.79
C TYR A 332 -8.38 -0.48 0.50
N ASP A 333 -7.68 -0.26 1.61
CA ASP A 333 -8.32 0.04 2.90
C ASP A 333 -8.99 1.43 2.90
N ARG A 334 -8.46 2.37 2.09
CA ARG A 334 -8.97 3.73 1.95
C ARG A 334 -9.82 3.92 0.70
N PHE A 335 -9.45 3.30 -0.43
CA PHE A 335 -10.18 3.36 -1.70
C PHE A 335 -10.48 1.98 -2.30
N PRO A 336 -11.35 1.16 -1.67
CA PRO A 336 -11.58 -0.22 -2.08
C PRO A 336 -12.32 -0.39 -3.41
N LEU A 337 -12.92 0.68 -3.94
CA LEU A 337 -13.71 0.65 -5.16
C LEU A 337 -12.85 0.50 -6.42
N LEU A 338 -11.56 0.86 -6.33
CA LEU A 338 -10.69 0.83 -7.49
C LEU A 338 -10.32 -0.58 -7.92
N GLN A 339 -9.86 -1.45 -7.00
CA GLN A 339 -9.39 -2.78 -7.38
C GLN A 339 -10.43 -3.59 -8.19
N PRO A 340 -11.71 -3.70 -7.77
CA PRO A 340 -12.72 -4.36 -8.59
C PRO A 340 -12.82 -3.82 -10.01
N TYR A 341 -12.79 -2.49 -10.17
CA TYR A 341 -12.80 -1.84 -11.48
C TYR A 341 -11.57 -2.24 -12.32
N LEU A 342 -10.39 -2.22 -11.72
CA LEU A 342 -9.14 -2.60 -12.41
C LEU A 342 -9.16 -4.04 -12.88
N TYR A 343 -9.52 -4.99 -12.00
CA TYR A 343 -9.53 -6.40 -12.37
C TYR A 343 -10.64 -6.76 -13.35
N GLN A 344 -11.76 -6.04 -13.34
CA GLN A 344 -12.85 -6.24 -14.28
C GLN A 344 -12.54 -5.66 -15.68
N THR A 345 -11.77 -4.57 -15.74
CA THR A 345 -11.53 -3.83 -16.99
C THR A 345 -10.12 -4.01 -17.55
N ARG A 346 -9.26 -4.80 -16.90
CA ARG A 346 -7.90 -5.11 -17.37
C ARG A 346 -7.92 -5.81 -18.72
N THR A 347 -6.97 -5.45 -19.58
CA THR A 347 -6.67 -6.18 -20.81
C THR A 347 -5.73 -7.35 -20.52
N ALA A 348 -5.41 -8.16 -21.53
CA ALA A 348 -4.42 -9.23 -21.41
C ALA A 348 -2.99 -8.71 -21.13
N ASN A 349 -2.75 -7.42 -21.40
CA ASN A 349 -1.46 -6.74 -21.28
C ASN A 349 -1.36 -5.84 -20.02
N ASP A 350 -2.41 -5.80 -19.19
CA ASP A 350 -2.39 -5.09 -17.92
C ASP A 350 -2.06 -6.07 -16.79
N PHE A 351 -0.93 -5.83 -16.11
CA PHE A 351 -0.46 -6.60 -14.97
C PHE A 351 -0.37 -5.70 -13.74
N PHE A 352 -0.68 -6.24 -12.56
CA PHE A 352 -0.60 -5.51 -11.30
C PHE A 352 0.60 -5.99 -10.48
N VAL A 353 1.47 -5.05 -10.17
CA VAL A 353 2.63 -5.21 -9.28
C VAL A 353 2.47 -4.22 -8.12
N SER A 354 3.22 -4.39 -7.03
CA SER A 354 3.27 -3.34 -6.01
C SER A 354 4.35 -2.29 -6.34
N GLY A 355 4.19 -1.07 -5.84
CA GLY A 355 5.24 -0.06 -5.78
C GLY A 355 5.82 0.07 -4.38
N ASP A 356 6.68 1.06 -4.19
CA ASP A 356 7.24 1.60 -2.96
C ASP A 356 6.57 1.10 -1.68
N SER A 357 7.07 0.11 -0.93
CA SER A 357 8.03 -0.95 -1.30
C SER A 357 7.39 -2.34 -1.08
N GLY A 358 6.14 -2.52 -1.48
CA GLY A 358 5.31 -3.69 -1.16
C GLY A 358 3.88 -3.26 -0.86
N SER A 359 3.34 -3.67 0.28
CA SER A 359 2.00 -3.28 0.76
C SER A 359 1.98 -1.92 1.47
N GLY A 360 2.56 -0.91 0.80
CA GLY A 360 2.64 0.48 1.24
C GLY A 360 4.07 1.03 1.26
N TYR A 361 4.20 2.35 1.34
CA TYR A 361 5.49 3.03 1.26
C TYR A 361 6.22 3.00 2.61
N LEU A 362 7.39 2.36 2.60
CA LEU A 362 8.36 2.32 3.69
C LEU A 362 9.78 2.05 3.15
N ASN A 363 10.78 2.28 4.00
CA ASN A 363 12.18 1.93 3.75
C ASN A 363 12.55 0.59 4.40
N PRO A 364 12.80 -0.48 3.62
CA PRO A 364 12.93 -1.84 4.14
C PRO A 364 14.06 -2.05 5.14
N THR A 365 15.19 -1.33 5.00
CA THR A 365 16.31 -1.53 5.92
C THR A 365 16.00 -1.03 7.33
N GLN A 366 15.00 -0.15 7.49
CA GLN A 366 14.51 0.28 8.80
C GLN A 366 13.66 -0.77 9.51
N LEU A 367 13.47 -1.97 8.94
CA LEU A 367 12.85 -3.10 9.61
C LEU A 367 13.87 -4.00 10.33
N PHE A 368 15.18 -3.73 10.17
CA PHE A 368 16.26 -4.51 10.75
C PHE A 368 17.02 -3.68 11.81
N GLU A 369 17.65 -4.37 12.76
CA GLU A 369 18.46 -3.73 13.80
C GLU A 369 19.87 -3.39 13.29
N PRO A 370 20.45 -2.23 13.65
CA PRO A 370 19.87 -1.15 14.44
C PRO A 370 18.92 -0.24 13.61
N ARG A 371 17.76 0.10 14.18
CA ARG A 371 16.77 1.02 13.58
C ARG A 371 17.09 2.46 13.99
N LYS A 372 17.55 3.29 13.04
CA LYS A 372 18.29 4.57 13.27
C LYS A 372 17.59 5.55 14.23
N PHE A 373 16.26 5.59 14.26
CA PHE A 373 15.50 6.55 15.06
C PHE A 373 14.82 5.98 16.30
N SER A 374 14.65 4.66 16.35
CA SER A 374 13.74 4.04 17.31
C SER A 374 14.46 3.08 18.25
N ASN A 375 15.55 2.45 17.78
CA ASN A 375 16.21 1.31 18.43
C ASN A 375 15.22 0.20 18.82
N LEU A 376 14.09 0.11 18.10
CA LEU A 376 13.08 -0.92 18.32
C LEU A 376 13.55 -2.26 17.74
N PRO A 377 12.96 -3.38 18.20
CA PRO A 377 13.22 -4.69 17.61
C PRO A 377 12.95 -4.73 16.10
N ARG A 378 13.60 -5.68 15.42
CA ARG A 378 13.32 -5.99 14.01
C ARG A 378 11.84 -6.32 13.77
N ALA A 379 11.33 -5.96 12.59
CA ALA A 379 9.91 -6.07 12.21
C ALA A 379 9.70 -6.68 10.81
N ASP A 380 10.74 -7.31 10.25
CA ASP A 380 10.72 -7.94 8.94
C ASP A 380 9.71 -9.10 8.83
N ASN A 381 9.57 -9.94 9.87
CA ASN A 381 8.53 -11.00 9.88
C ASN A 381 7.12 -10.40 9.79
N LEU A 382 6.86 -9.31 10.52
CA LEU A 382 5.57 -8.63 10.46
C LEU A 382 5.32 -8.04 9.06
N TRP A 383 6.38 -7.56 8.39
CA TRP A 383 6.29 -7.06 7.02
C TRP A 383 6.02 -8.19 6.02
N ILE A 384 6.69 -9.34 6.17
CA ILE A 384 6.42 -10.54 5.38
C ILE A 384 4.94 -10.92 5.52
N GLU A 385 4.41 -11.02 6.74
CA GLU A 385 3.01 -11.39 6.99
C GLU A 385 2.03 -10.41 6.34
N ARG A 386 2.28 -9.09 6.51
CA ARG A 386 1.46 -8.05 5.90
C ARG A 386 1.44 -8.16 4.37
N ASN A 387 2.59 -8.34 3.75
CA ASN A 387 2.67 -8.49 2.29
C ASN A 387 2.01 -9.77 1.82
N ARG A 388 2.22 -10.90 2.50
CA ARG A 388 1.55 -12.16 2.17
C ARG A 388 0.03 -12.01 2.16
N PHE A 389 -0.54 -11.30 3.14
CA PHE A 389 -1.98 -11.03 3.17
C PHE A 389 -2.45 -10.29 1.90
N PHE A 390 -1.83 -9.16 1.58
CA PHE A 390 -2.22 -8.34 0.43
C PHE A 390 -1.92 -9.02 -0.92
N TYR A 391 -0.78 -9.69 -1.05
CA TYR A 391 -0.36 -10.36 -2.27
C TYR A 391 -1.25 -11.57 -2.56
N ASN A 392 -1.69 -12.29 -1.54
CA ASN A 392 -2.70 -13.34 -1.69
C ASN A 392 -4.06 -12.76 -2.10
N LYS A 393 -4.52 -11.67 -1.46
CA LYS A 393 -5.81 -11.04 -1.78
C LYS A 393 -5.88 -10.56 -3.24
N PHE A 394 -4.80 -9.99 -3.75
CA PHE A 394 -4.71 -9.42 -5.10
C PHE A 394 -3.99 -10.30 -6.12
N ASN A 395 -3.53 -11.48 -5.73
CA ASN A 395 -2.71 -12.35 -6.57
C ASN A 395 -1.50 -11.59 -7.17
N ILE A 396 -0.83 -10.77 -6.35
CA ILE A 396 0.41 -10.09 -6.73
C ILE A 396 1.56 -11.08 -6.52
N LYS A 397 2.48 -11.14 -7.50
CA LYS A 397 3.62 -12.05 -7.47
C LYS A 397 4.97 -11.36 -7.65
N HIS A 398 4.96 -10.05 -7.92
CA HIS A 398 6.13 -9.24 -8.23
C HIS A 398 6.04 -7.89 -7.51
N THR A 399 7.09 -7.50 -6.80
CA THR A 399 7.26 -6.17 -6.19
C THR A 399 7.93 -5.27 -7.22
N GLY A 400 7.15 -4.42 -7.87
CA GLY A 400 7.57 -3.68 -9.05
C GLY A 400 8.67 -2.65 -8.80
N PHE A 401 8.77 -2.12 -7.58
CA PHE A 401 9.80 -1.18 -7.17
C PHE A 401 10.00 -1.22 -5.65
N VAL A 402 11.26 -1.13 -5.22
CA VAL A 402 11.70 -1.10 -3.83
C VAL A 402 12.61 0.11 -3.65
N ILE A 403 12.12 1.06 -2.86
CA ILE A 403 12.80 2.30 -2.51
C ILE A 403 13.29 2.25 -1.06
N ASN A 404 14.51 2.73 -0.83
CA ASN A 404 15.07 2.81 0.51
C ASN A 404 15.52 4.23 0.89
N GLY A 405 15.57 5.17 -0.06
CA GLY A 405 15.80 6.60 0.17
C GLY A 405 16.98 6.87 1.11
N ASP A 406 16.77 7.77 2.08
CA ASP A 406 17.78 8.15 3.08
C ASP A 406 18.20 7.01 4.04
N SER A 407 17.54 5.85 3.98
CA SER A 407 17.95 4.66 4.74
C SER A 407 19.15 3.94 4.12
N GLY A 408 19.63 4.39 2.95
CA GLY A 408 20.85 3.89 2.30
C GLY A 408 20.60 2.68 1.41
N MET A 409 21.65 1.91 1.12
CA MET A 409 21.55 0.73 0.24
C MET A 409 20.74 -0.40 0.89
N LEU A 410 20.01 -1.16 0.08
CA LEU A 410 19.40 -2.43 0.49
C LEU A 410 20.49 -3.43 0.93
N THR A 411 20.14 -4.25 1.91
CA THR A 411 21.00 -5.32 2.47
C THR A 411 20.55 -6.69 2.00
N ASN A 412 21.44 -7.70 2.14
CA ASN A 412 21.08 -9.10 1.87
C ASN A 412 19.86 -9.56 2.67
N ASP A 413 19.69 -9.09 3.91
CA ASP A 413 18.53 -9.42 4.74
C ASP A 413 17.25 -8.84 4.15
N SER A 414 17.28 -7.57 3.70
CA SER A 414 16.13 -6.96 3.03
C SER A 414 15.81 -7.64 1.70
N ASP A 415 16.81 -8.03 0.90
CA ASP A 415 16.61 -8.76 -0.35
C ASP A 415 16.01 -10.16 -0.09
N THR A 416 16.52 -10.87 0.92
CA THR A 416 16.02 -12.19 1.33
C THR A 416 14.57 -12.10 1.81
N MET A 417 14.21 -11.04 2.54
CA MET A 417 12.84 -10.79 3.00
C MET A 417 11.84 -10.72 1.84
N TYR A 418 12.16 -10.04 0.74
CA TYR A 418 11.28 -9.96 -0.44
C TYR A 418 11.02 -11.32 -1.10
N THR A 419 11.97 -12.25 -1.03
CA THR A 419 11.79 -13.60 -1.60
C THR A 419 10.65 -14.38 -0.94
N LYS A 420 10.26 -13.99 0.29
CA LYS A 420 9.22 -14.68 1.08
C LYS A 420 7.80 -14.33 0.64
N PHE A 421 7.60 -13.32 -0.20
CA PHE A 421 6.27 -12.92 -0.68
C PHE A 421 6.23 -12.47 -2.14
N SER A 422 7.38 -12.28 -2.81
CA SER A 422 7.45 -11.84 -4.20
C SER A 422 8.13 -12.88 -5.11
N PRO A 423 7.47 -14.02 -5.41
CA PRO A 423 8.12 -15.15 -6.08
C PRO A 423 8.63 -14.86 -7.49
N LEU A 424 8.01 -13.92 -8.20
CA LEU A 424 8.44 -13.52 -9.54
C LEU A 424 9.47 -12.38 -9.51
N GLY A 425 9.94 -11.99 -8.33
CA GLY A 425 11.06 -11.07 -8.19
C GLY A 425 10.66 -9.69 -7.74
N PHE A 426 11.66 -8.84 -7.64
CA PHE A 426 11.49 -7.46 -7.22
C PHE A 426 12.51 -6.55 -7.90
N THR A 427 12.14 -5.28 -8.09
CA THR A 427 13.00 -4.27 -8.72
C THR A 427 13.51 -3.31 -7.65
N ARG A 428 14.81 -3.06 -7.60
CA ARG A 428 15.47 -2.23 -6.58
C ARG A 428 15.91 -0.91 -7.17
N GLN A 429 15.78 0.14 -6.37
CA GLN A 429 16.24 1.47 -6.75
C GLN A 429 17.69 1.49 -7.26
N GLN A 430 17.89 2.06 -8.45
CA GLN A 430 19.19 2.22 -9.09
C GLN A 430 20.14 3.00 -8.19
N GLY A 431 21.32 2.43 -7.95
CA GLY A 431 22.33 3.01 -7.05
C GLY A 431 22.16 2.65 -5.57
N TYR A 432 21.08 1.96 -5.18
CA TYR A 432 20.78 1.57 -3.80
C TYR A 432 20.92 0.06 -3.56
N THR A 433 21.76 -0.62 -4.33
CA THR A 433 22.03 -2.06 -4.18
C THR A 433 23.48 -2.40 -4.52
N THR A 434 24.03 -3.43 -3.86
CA THR A 434 25.35 -3.99 -4.16
C THR A 434 25.30 -5.05 -5.27
N LEU A 435 24.11 -5.51 -5.63
CA LEU A 435 23.89 -6.50 -6.68
C LEU A 435 23.91 -5.83 -8.06
N GLY A 436 24.23 -6.63 -9.09
CA GLY A 436 24.20 -6.18 -10.47
C GLY A 436 22.80 -5.81 -10.95
N GLU A 437 22.72 -5.27 -12.17
CA GLU A 437 21.45 -4.88 -12.84
C GLU A 437 20.37 -5.97 -12.79
N THR A 438 20.79 -7.24 -12.90
CA THR A 438 19.92 -8.40 -12.75
C THR A 438 20.69 -9.48 -12.00
N ALA A 439 20.07 -10.07 -10.98
CA ALA A 439 20.70 -11.08 -10.14
C ALA A 439 19.67 -12.08 -9.59
N LEU A 440 20.09 -13.31 -9.33
CA LEU A 440 19.32 -14.26 -8.54
C LEU A 440 19.66 -14.04 -7.07
N ILE A 441 18.66 -13.90 -6.20
CA ILE A 441 18.94 -13.77 -4.76
C ILE A 441 19.57 -15.08 -4.26
N PRO A 442 20.71 -15.04 -3.54
CA PRO A 442 21.42 -16.24 -3.09
C PRO A 442 20.51 -17.26 -2.42
N ASP A 443 20.73 -18.54 -2.73
CA ASP A 443 19.98 -19.68 -2.18
C ASP A 443 18.46 -19.64 -2.42
N THR A 444 18.01 -18.82 -3.38
CA THR A 444 16.60 -18.74 -3.78
C THR A 444 16.44 -18.89 -5.29
N ARG A 445 15.18 -18.99 -5.74
CA ARG A 445 14.80 -18.93 -7.16
C ARG A 445 14.28 -17.55 -7.59
N VAL A 446 14.42 -16.53 -6.74
CA VAL A 446 13.78 -15.23 -6.95
C VAL A 446 14.73 -14.30 -7.68
N PRO A 447 14.41 -13.87 -8.92
CA PRO A 447 15.22 -12.89 -9.61
C PRO A 447 15.00 -11.51 -9.00
N SER A 448 15.99 -10.65 -9.16
CA SER A 448 15.99 -9.27 -8.70
C SER A 448 16.56 -8.39 -9.79
N PHE A 449 16.01 -7.19 -9.89
CA PHE A 449 16.29 -6.27 -10.98
C PHE A 449 16.64 -4.89 -10.43
N THR A 450 17.14 -4.04 -11.30
CA THR A 450 17.33 -2.62 -11.04
C THR A 450 16.60 -1.85 -12.15
N GLU A 451 15.84 -0.83 -11.79
CA GLU A 451 15.15 0.00 -12.78
C GLU A 451 16.05 1.04 -13.44
N THR A 452 15.52 1.62 -14.49
CA THR A 452 16.02 2.83 -15.14
C THR A 452 14.83 3.74 -15.38
N ASP A 453 14.91 4.99 -14.94
CA ASP A 453 13.87 5.97 -15.19
C ASP A 453 13.81 6.35 -16.67
N LEU A 454 12.61 6.29 -17.25
CA LEU A 454 12.30 6.89 -18.54
C LEU A 454 12.15 8.40 -18.35
N SER A 455 13.27 9.10 -18.47
CA SER A 455 13.40 10.55 -18.26
C SER A 455 14.36 11.21 -19.26
N GLY A 456 14.88 10.45 -20.22
CA GLY A 456 15.80 10.95 -21.24
C GLY A 456 15.14 11.98 -22.16
N LYS A 457 15.96 12.90 -22.73
CA LYS A 457 15.48 13.86 -23.75
C LYS A 457 14.90 13.16 -24.99
N ASP A 458 15.47 12.02 -25.33
CA ASP A 458 14.97 11.10 -26.36
C ASP A 458 14.92 9.69 -25.74
N GLU A 459 13.73 9.29 -25.33
CA GLU A 459 13.51 8.03 -24.61
C GLU A 459 13.57 6.82 -25.54
N VAL A 460 13.33 6.99 -26.85
CA VAL A 460 13.55 5.93 -27.83
C VAL A 460 15.03 5.63 -27.91
N GLN A 461 15.88 6.66 -28.01
CA GLN A 461 17.34 6.48 -27.97
C GLN A 461 17.84 5.98 -26.62
N GLN A 462 17.23 6.43 -25.52
CA GLN A 462 17.52 5.91 -24.19
C GLN A 462 17.31 4.39 -24.16
N VAL A 463 16.15 3.90 -24.58
CA VAL A 463 15.87 2.45 -24.62
C VAL A 463 16.82 1.72 -25.57
N LEU A 464 17.06 2.25 -26.78
CA LEU A 464 17.98 1.66 -27.76
C LEU A 464 19.40 1.50 -27.22
N SER A 465 19.86 2.39 -26.33
CA SER A 465 21.18 2.32 -25.72
C SER A 465 21.40 1.07 -24.85
N TYR A 466 20.32 0.38 -24.46
CA TYR A 466 20.39 -0.84 -23.66
C TYR A 466 20.57 -2.10 -24.50
N TYR A 467 20.48 -2.02 -25.83
CA TYR A 467 20.72 -3.17 -26.69
C TYR A 467 22.21 -3.56 -26.71
N LYS A 468 22.47 -4.85 -26.52
CA LYS A 468 23.78 -5.46 -26.70
C LYS A 468 23.66 -6.66 -27.65
N PRO A 469 24.35 -6.68 -28.80
CA PRO A 469 24.31 -7.80 -29.72
C PRO A 469 24.75 -9.10 -29.05
N ASN A 470 24.02 -10.20 -29.33
CA ASN A 470 24.31 -11.55 -28.83
C ASN A 470 24.23 -11.74 -27.30
N ASP A 471 23.61 -10.80 -26.59
CA ASP A 471 23.42 -10.86 -25.14
C ASP A 471 21.99 -11.26 -24.76
N VAL A 472 21.81 -11.77 -23.54
CA VAL A 472 20.48 -11.92 -22.90
C VAL A 472 20.42 -10.89 -21.79
N ARG A 473 19.54 -9.89 -21.91
CA ARG A 473 19.47 -8.80 -20.95
C ARG A 473 18.05 -8.54 -20.50
N PHE A 474 17.90 -8.14 -19.24
CA PHE A 474 16.64 -7.82 -18.59
C PHE A 474 16.71 -6.39 -18.09
N VAL A 475 15.83 -5.53 -18.59
CA VAL A 475 15.84 -4.09 -18.28
C VAL A 475 14.45 -3.66 -17.84
N VAL A 476 14.36 -3.04 -16.66
CA VAL A 476 13.12 -2.46 -16.17
C VAL A 476 13.14 -0.96 -16.43
N PHE A 477 12.16 -0.47 -17.19
CA PHE A 477 11.97 0.94 -17.49
C PHE A 477 10.84 1.50 -16.62
N ARG A 478 11.20 2.33 -15.64
CA ARG A 478 10.25 2.99 -14.73
C ARG A 478 9.72 4.26 -15.39
N GLY A 479 8.39 4.37 -15.46
CA GLY A 479 7.69 5.59 -15.82
C GLY A 479 6.83 6.10 -14.67
N VAL A 480 6.89 7.40 -14.42
CA VAL A 480 6.13 8.10 -13.38
C VAL A 480 4.90 8.74 -13.98
N LEU A 481 3.69 8.34 -13.53
CA LEU A 481 2.42 8.92 -13.98
C LEU A 481 2.26 9.04 -15.51
N ARG A 482 2.68 8.01 -16.25
CA ARG A 482 2.67 8.02 -17.73
C ARG A 482 1.44 7.36 -18.31
N SER A 483 1.02 7.84 -19.48
CA SER A 483 -0.10 7.26 -20.23
C SER A 483 0.32 6.00 -21.00
N ALA A 484 -0.65 5.11 -21.26
CA ALA A 484 -0.40 3.91 -22.06
C ALA A 484 0.05 4.26 -23.50
N SER A 485 -0.47 5.34 -24.07
CA SER A 485 -0.04 5.84 -25.37
C SER A 485 1.46 6.15 -25.41
N SER A 486 2.01 6.70 -24.33
CA SER A 486 3.45 6.97 -24.26
C SER A 486 4.29 5.69 -24.30
N TYR A 487 3.89 4.64 -23.60
CA TYR A 487 4.60 3.36 -23.63
C TYR A 487 4.49 2.69 -25.01
N ALA A 488 3.31 2.74 -25.62
CA ALA A 488 3.06 2.19 -26.95
C ALA A 488 3.93 2.86 -28.03
N ASP A 489 4.00 4.20 -28.02
CA ASP A 489 4.75 4.97 -29.01
C ASP A 489 6.28 4.72 -28.92
N ILE A 490 6.80 4.57 -27.69
CA ILE A 490 8.21 4.21 -27.49
C ILE A 490 8.45 2.79 -28.01
N ALA A 491 7.62 1.84 -27.61
CA ALA A 491 7.79 0.45 -28.00
C ALA A 491 7.75 0.24 -29.51
N GLU A 492 6.79 0.87 -30.19
CA GLU A 492 6.65 0.80 -31.66
C GLU A 492 7.93 1.29 -32.36
N LYS A 493 8.43 2.47 -31.99
CA LYS A 493 9.63 3.06 -32.60
C LYS A 493 10.88 2.25 -32.30
N VAL A 494 11.03 1.78 -31.06
CA VAL A 494 12.16 0.93 -30.66
C VAL A 494 12.16 -0.37 -31.45
N GLN A 495 11.01 -1.05 -31.54
CA GLN A 495 10.89 -2.32 -32.26
C GLN A 495 11.13 -2.18 -33.77
N GLN A 496 10.75 -1.05 -34.38
CA GLN A 496 11.06 -0.76 -35.79
C GLN A 496 12.57 -0.63 -36.05
N ILE A 497 13.34 -0.10 -35.08
CA ILE A 497 14.79 0.12 -35.21
C ILE A 497 15.58 -1.12 -34.77
N GLN A 498 15.16 -1.75 -33.67
CA GLN A 498 15.83 -2.89 -33.06
C GLN A 498 14.81 -3.96 -32.61
N PRO A 499 14.46 -4.92 -33.49
CA PRO A 499 13.46 -5.94 -33.17
C PRO A 499 13.88 -6.94 -32.08
N ASN A 500 15.16 -6.97 -31.70
CA ASN A 500 15.65 -7.78 -30.58
C ASN A 500 15.54 -7.10 -29.21
N ILE A 501 15.05 -5.85 -29.14
CA ILE A 501 14.50 -5.30 -27.90
C ILE A 501 13.02 -5.68 -27.87
N THR A 502 12.62 -6.46 -26.87
CA THR A 502 11.26 -6.99 -26.77
C THR A 502 10.61 -6.56 -25.47
N PHE A 503 9.46 -5.91 -25.56
CA PHE A 503 8.67 -5.52 -24.40
C PHE A 503 7.80 -6.69 -23.96
N VAL A 504 7.95 -7.12 -22.71
CA VAL A 504 7.29 -8.28 -22.14
C VAL A 504 6.61 -7.92 -20.82
N ASP A 505 5.60 -8.71 -20.46
CA ASP A 505 4.93 -8.62 -19.17
C ASP A 505 5.85 -9.06 -18.02
N PRO A 506 5.56 -8.66 -16.76
CA PRO A 506 6.41 -8.99 -15.61
C PRO A 506 6.55 -10.50 -15.38
N TYR A 507 5.59 -11.34 -15.81
CA TYR A 507 5.66 -12.78 -15.58
C TYR A 507 6.60 -13.45 -16.58
N THR A 508 6.45 -13.16 -17.87
CA THR A 508 7.41 -13.56 -18.92
C THR A 508 8.82 -13.11 -18.54
N PHE A 509 8.96 -11.84 -18.14
CA PHE A 509 10.23 -11.25 -17.74
C PHE A 509 10.92 -12.03 -16.61
N ALA A 510 10.18 -12.29 -15.53
CA ALA A 510 10.67 -13.01 -14.36
C ALA A 510 11.04 -14.47 -14.66
N LEU A 511 10.20 -15.19 -15.40
CA LEU A 511 10.43 -16.61 -15.70
C LEU A 511 11.67 -16.80 -16.58
N LEU A 512 11.86 -15.94 -17.58
CA LEU A 512 13.06 -15.97 -18.43
C LEU A 512 14.32 -15.59 -17.65
N ALA A 513 14.25 -14.53 -16.83
CA ALA A 513 15.36 -14.11 -15.98
C ALA A 513 15.79 -15.23 -15.04
N ARG A 514 14.83 -15.90 -14.40
CA ARG A 514 15.08 -17.02 -13.51
C ARG A 514 15.86 -18.15 -14.20
N ILE A 515 15.40 -18.58 -15.38
CA ILE A 515 16.08 -19.65 -16.16
C ILE A 515 17.48 -19.21 -16.56
N HIS A 516 17.62 -18.00 -17.08
CA HIS A 516 18.89 -17.49 -17.58
C HIS A 516 19.94 -17.39 -16.46
N LEU A 517 19.54 -16.91 -15.29
CA LEU A 517 20.42 -16.72 -14.14
C LEU A 517 20.75 -18.04 -13.41
N SER A 518 19.77 -18.94 -13.28
CA SER A 518 19.97 -20.20 -12.54
C SER A 518 20.58 -21.30 -13.40
N GLY A 519 20.42 -21.24 -14.73
CA GLY A 519 20.70 -22.36 -15.63
C GLY A 519 19.75 -23.56 -15.44
N ASN A 520 18.70 -23.41 -14.61
CA ASN A 520 17.77 -24.46 -14.26
C ASN A 520 16.33 -24.06 -14.58
N TYR A 521 15.78 -24.68 -15.63
CA TYR A 521 14.41 -24.41 -16.09
C TYR A 521 13.33 -25.01 -15.17
N THR A 522 13.66 -26.02 -14.36
CA THR A 522 12.68 -26.69 -13.48
C THR A 522 12.19 -25.77 -12.36
N TYR A 523 12.85 -24.62 -12.16
CA TYR A 523 12.41 -23.62 -11.20
C TYR A 523 11.03 -23.02 -11.54
N ASN A 524 10.53 -23.23 -12.77
CA ASN A 524 9.22 -22.79 -13.23
C ASN A 524 8.16 -23.91 -13.20
N ASP A 525 8.51 -25.12 -12.77
CA ASP A 525 7.63 -26.29 -12.88
C ASP A 525 6.47 -26.28 -11.88
N ASP A 526 6.72 -25.87 -10.64
CA ASP A 526 5.77 -25.93 -9.52
C ASP A 526 5.45 -24.53 -8.98
N LEU A 527 4.60 -23.84 -9.73
CA LEU A 527 4.03 -22.54 -9.39
C LEU A 527 2.52 -22.66 -9.30
N VAL A 528 1.90 -22.02 -8.30
CA VAL A 528 0.46 -22.02 -8.09
C VAL A 528 -0.07 -20.63 -7.78
N SER A 529 -1.36 -20.46 -8.05
CA SER A 529 -2.18 -19.43 -7.45
C SER A 529 -3.30 -20.08 -6.68
N TYR A 530 -3.44 -19.69 -5.42
CA TYR A 530 -4.60 -20.04 -4.62
C TYR A 530 -5.78 -19.16 -5.04
N VAL A 531 -6.84 -19.77 -5.56
CA VAL A 531 -7.92 -19.06 -6.25
C VAL A 531 -9.00 -18.64 -5.28
N ASP A 532 -9.62 -19.61 -4.61
CA ASP A 532 -10.68 -19.38 -3.62
C ASP A 532 -10.78 -20.56 -2.64
N ASP A 533 -11.50 -20.30 -1.54
CA ASP A 533 -12.05 -21.32 -0.67
C ASP A 533 -13.43 -20.88 -0.17
N ASN A 534 -14.23 -21.83 0.32
CA ASN A 534 -15.52 -21.55 0.96
C ASN A 534 -15.52 -21.93 2.45
N LEU A 535 -14.36 -21.82 3.13
CA LEU A 535 -14.29 -22.09 4.57
C LEU A 535 -15.26 -21.16 5.32
N PRO A 536 -16.22 -21.69 6.10
CA PRO A 536 -17.16 -20.86 6.83
C PRO A 536 -16.43 -19.99 7.84
N LYS A 537 -16.89 -18.74 8.00
CA LYS A 537 -16.30 -17.76 8.93
C LYS A 537 -16.69 -17.97 10.38
N LEU A 538 -17.75 -18.72 10.62
CA LEU A 538 -18.24 -19.05 11.94
C LEU A 538 -18.46 -20.56 11.97
N ILE A 539 -17.72 -21.25 12.82
CA ILE A 539 -17.85 -22.70 13.03
C ILE A 539 -17.77 -22.98 14.53
N SER A 540 -18.36 -24.09 14.98
CA SER A 540 -18.33 -24.53 16.37
C SER A 540 -17.33 -25.68 16.53
N THR A 541 -16.78 -25.84 17.72
CA THR A 541 -15.98 -27.03 18.04
C THR A 541 -16.82 -28.29 17.85
N GLY A 542 -16.26 -29.29 17.15
CA GLY A 542 -16.93 -30.55 16.84
C GLY A 542 -17.76 -30.53 15.55
N ASP A 543 -17.94 -29.38 14.91
CA ASP A 543 -18.63 -29.29 13.62
C ASP A 543 -17.87 -30.06 12.53
N TYR A 544 -18.61 -30.75 11.67
CA TYR A 544 -18.08 -31.28 10.42
C TYR A 544 -18.21 -30.21 9.33
N VAL A 545 -17.08 -29.71 8.86
CA VAL A 545 -17.01 -28.65 7.86
C VAL A 545 -16.61 -29.25 6.53
N THR A 546 -17.33 -28.86 5.46
CA THR A 546 -16.99 -29.18 4.08
C THR A 546 -16.43 -27.94 3.41
N VAL A 547 -15.20 -28.04 2.88
CA VAL A 547 -14.49 -26.94 2.24
C VAL A 547 -14.07 -27.35 0.82
N ASN A 548 -14.47 -26.54 -0.14
CA ASN A 548 -13.92 -26.52 -1.48
C ASN A 548 -12.70 -25.60 -1.49
N PHE A 549 -11.61 -26.09 -2.05
CA PHE A 549 -10.39 -25.33 -2.25
C PHE A 549 -10.04 -25.34 -3.73
N SER A 550 -9.80 -24.18 -4.32
CA SER A 550 -9.43 -24.08 -5.73
C SER A 550 -8.03 -23.51 -5.90
N ILE A 551 -7.24 -24.13 -6.76
CA ILE A 551 -5.91 -23.65 -7.16
C ILE A 551 -5.80 -23.61 -8.68
N ARG A 552 -5.06 -22.63 -9.19
CA ARG A 552 -4.63 -22.57 -10.59
C ARG A 552 -3.19 -23.05 -10.68
N ASN A 553 -2.94 -23.98 -11.59
CA ASN A 553 -1.56 -24.34 -11.92
C ASN A 553 -0.93 -23.23 -12.76
N GLU A 554 0.11 -22.59 -12.23
CA GLU A 554 0.89 -21.56 -12.91
C GLU A 554 2.22 -22.10 -13.45
N GLY A 555 2.61 -23.30 -13.02
CA GLY A 555 3.87 -23.93 -13.37
C GLY A 555 3.76 -24.74 -14.67
N TRP A 556 4.91 -25.18 -15.17
CA TRP A 556 4.98 -25.90 -16.45
C TRP A 556 4.66 -27.40 -16.35
N ASN A 557 4.83 -28.00 -15.17
CA ASN A 557 4.46 -29.39 -14.96
C ASN A 557 2.97 -29.52 -14.65
N THR A 558 2.37 -30.65 -15.01
CA THR A 558 1.04 -30.99 -14.53
C THR A 558 1.12 -31.21 -13.02
N LEU A 559 0.26 -30.53 -12.26
CA LEU A 559 0.17 -30.75 -10.82
C LEU A 559 -0.61 -32.03 -10.55
N ASN A 560 0.01 -32.95 -9.85
CA ASN A 560 -0.53 -34.22 -9.37
C ASN A 560 0.25 -34.64 -8.12
N GLU A 561 -0.25 -35.66 -7.42
CA GLU A 561 0.40 -36.24 -6.23
C GLU A 561 0.79 -35.18 -5.18
N LEU A 562 -0.13 -34.24 -4.92
CA LEU A 562 0.07 -33.19 -3.92
C LEU A 562 -0.67 -33.52 -2.63
N ASP A 563 -0.19 -32.95 -1.53
CA ASP A 563 -0.93 -32.89 -0.27
C ASP A 563 -1.28 -31.43 0.04
N LEU A 564 -2.52 -31.18 0.43
CA LEU A 564 -2.96 -29.91 1.00
C LEU A 564 -2.95 -30.04 2.52
N LYS A 565 -2.10 -29.24 3.18
CA LYS A 565 -2.13 -29.08 4.62
C LYS A 565 -2.93 -27.86 5.01
N LEU A 566 -3.82 -28.03 5.98
CA LEU A 566 -4.62 -26.98 6.59
C LEU A 566 -4.25 -26.90 8.07
N THR A 567 -3.62 -25.81 8.48
CA THR A 567 -3.13 -25.59 9.85
C THR A 567 -3.91 -24.47 10.52
N PHE A 568 -4.57 -24.78 11.64
CA PHE A 568 -5.19 -23.80 12.52
C PHE A 568 -4.14 -23.24 13.49
N ALA A 569 -4.24 -21.96 13.83
CA ALA A 569 -3.41 -21.34 14.88
C ALA A 569 -3.58 -21.96 16.29
N CYS A 570 -4.50 -22.92 16.46
CA CYS A 570 -4.66 -23.74 17.67
C CYS A 570 -3.77 -25.00 17.67
N ASP A 571 -2.76 -25.07 16.78
CA ASP A 571 -1.83 -26.19 16.56
C ASP A 571 -2.47 -27.49 16.06
N ILE A 572 -3.61 -27.39 15.37
CA ILE A 572 -4.27 -28.53 14.72
C ILE A 572 -4.01 -28.49 13.22
N GLU A 573 -3.55 -29.62 12.69
CA GLU A 573 -3.22 -29.81 11.27
C GLU A 573 -4.07 -30.91 10.66
N TYR A 574 -4.66 -30.62 9.50
CA TYR A 574 -5.34 -31.59 8.66
C TYR A 574 -4.55 -31.75 7.35
N VAL A 575 -4.35 -32.98 6.91
CA VAL A 575 -3.63 -33.29 5.67
C VAL A 575 -4.58 -34.01 4.72
N PHE A 576 -4.72 -33.47 3.52
CA PHE A 576 -5.60 -34.01 2.50
C PHE A 576 -4.85 -34.30 1.21
N PRO A 577 -5.01 -35.50 0.61
CA PRO A 577 -4.46 -35.77 -0.71
C PRO A 577 -5.19 -34.94 -1.77
N TRP A 578 -4.44 -34.41 -2.73
CA TRP A 578 -4.95 -33.71 -3.89
C TRP A 578 -5.01 -34.65 -5.10
N ASN A 579 -6.19 -35.19 -5.37
CA ASN A 579 -6.38 -36.26 -6.35
C ASN A 579 -6.72 -35.77 -7.77
N ILE A 580 -6.76 -34.46 -7.99
CA ILE A 580 -7.13 -33.87 -9.28
C ILE A 580 -5.87 -33.41 -10.00
N GLU A 581 -5.64 -33.95 -11.19
CA GLU A 581 -4.58 -33.44 -12.08
C GLU A 581 -4.95 -32.05 -12.61
N ILE A 582 -4.01 -31.10 -12.53
CA ILE A 582 -4.21 -29.74 -13.00
C ILE A 582 -3.13 -29.40 -14.02
N LYS A 583 -3.53 -29.30 -15.28
CA LYS A 583 -2.66 -28.81 -16.36
C LYS A 583 -2.38 -27.32 -16.20
N HIS A 584 -1.29 -26.84 -16.77
CA HIS A 584 -0.92 -25.43 -16.77
C HIS A 584 -2.12 -24.54 -17.17
N GLY A 585 -2.31 -23.45 -16.43
CA GLY A 585 -3.38 -22.46 -16.63
C GLY A 585 -4.77 -22.88 -16.16
N ASN A 586 -5.01 -24.18 -15.91
CA ASN A 586 -6.30 -24.67 -15.46
C ASN A 586 -6.48 -24.48 -13.94
N ILE A 587 -7.73 -24.35 -13.53
CA ILE A 587 -8.15 -24.35 -12.13
C ILE A 587 -8.66 -25.74 -11.78
N GLY A 588 -8.13 -26.31 -10.71
CA GLY A 588 -8.67 -27.52 -10.08
C GLY A 588 -9.29 -27.18 -8.74
N THR A 589 -10.44 -27.80 -8.44
CA THR A 589 -11.17 -27.62 -7.17
C THR A 589 -11.35 -28.96 -6.49
N SER A 590 -10.83 -29.10 -5.28
CA SER A 590 -11.00 -30.29 -4.44
C SER A 590 -11.88 -29.98 -3.24
N CYS A 591 -12.75 -30.93 -2.89
CA CYS A 591 -13.66 -30.84 -1.76
C CYS A 591 -13.16 -31.73 -0.61
N TYR A 592 -12.99 -31.14 0.57
CA TYR A 592 -12.51 -31.81 1.77
C TYR A 592 -13.53 -31.69 2.89
N GLN A 593 -13.62 -32.70 3.73
CA GLN A 593 -14.44 -32.69 4.93
C GLN A 593 -13.57 -33.04 6.13
N PHE A 594 -13.70 -32.27 7.21
CA PHE A 594 -12.98 -32.51 8.45
C PHE A 594 -13.81 -32.05 9.64
N GLN A 595 -13.51 -32.62 10.82
CA GLN A 595 -14.13 -32.20 12.07
C GLN A 595 -13.26 -31.15 12.76
N VAL A 596 -13.85 -30.07 13.23
CA VAL A 596 -13.14 -28.98 13.91
C VAL A 596 -12.77 -29.41 15.33
N GLU A 597 -11.49 -29.54 15.61
CA GLU A 597 -10.99 -30.08 16.89
C GLU A 597 -10.41 -29.00 17.84
N CYS A 598 -10.43 -27.72 17.43
CA CYS A 598 -9.96 -26.62 18.29
C CYS A 598 -10.93 -26.44 19.47
N ASN A 599 -10.44 -26.54 20.70
CA ASN A 599 -11.26 -26.55 21.92
C ASN A 599 -11.49 -25.17 22.58
N GLN A 600 -10.98 -24.10 21.97
CA GLN A 600 -11.07 -22.75 22.53
C GLN A 600 -11.83 -21.86 21.54
N PRO A 601 -12.85 -21.11 21.99
CA PRO A 601 -13.51 -20.12 21.15
C PRO A 601 -12.57 -18.93 20.91
N GLY A 602 -12.68 -18.30 19.74
CA GLY A 602 -11.79 -17.21 19.34
C GLY A 602 -11.67 -17.04 17.84
N GLU A 603 -10.90 -16.04 17.40
CA GLU A 603 -10.53 -15.89 16.00
C GLU A 603 -9.22 -16.61 15.71
N TYR A 604 -9.25 -17.51 14.74
CA TYR A 604 -8.12 -18.32 14.34
C TYR A 604 -7.75 -18.02 12.90
N LYS A 605 -6.44 -17.82 12.68
CA LYS A 605 -5.84 -17.86 11.35
C LYS A 605 -5.78 -19.31 10.88
N VAL A 606 -6.12 -19.54 9.61
CA VAL A 606 -6.04 -20.84 8.95
C VAL A 606 -5.07 -20.72 7.79
N VAL A 607 -4.03 -21.54 7.79
CA VAL A 607 -2.99 -21.56 6.75
C VAL A 607 -3.18 -22.80 5.88
N TYR A 608 -3.18 -22.60 4.57
CA TYR A 608 -3.30 -23.64 3.57
C TYR A 608 -1.99 -23.69 2.79
N GLN A 609 -1.34 -24.84 2.83
CA GLN A 609 -0.04 -25.05 2.22
C GLN A 609 -0.05 -26.33 1.40
N LEU A 610 0.30 -26.22 0.13
CA LEU A 610 0.54 -27.39 -0.72
C LEU A 610 1.93 -27.97 -0.47
N PHE A 611 2.02 -29.29 -0.60
CA PHE A 611 3.24 -30.07 -0.51
C PHE A 611 3.32 -31.04 -1.70
N ARG A 612 4.55 -31.31 -2.15
CA ARG A 612 4.86 -32.47 -2.99
C ARG A 612 5.85 -33.34 -2.24
N GLY A 613 5.42 -34.53 -1.83
CA GLY A 613 6.16 -35.34 -0.86
C GLY A 613 6.39 -34.53 0.42
N ASN A 614 7.66 -34.36 0.81
CA ASN A 614 8.02 -33.59 2.01
C ASN A 614 8.33 -32.10 1.73
N THR A 615 8.30 -31.66 0.47
CA THR A 615 8.67 -30.30 0.09
C THR A 615 7.45 -29.39 0.05
N SER A 616 7.50 -28.31 0.82
CA SER A 616 6.47 -27.26 0.81
C SER A 616 6.53 -26.48 -0.51
N PHE A 617 5.36 -26.16 -1.08
CA PHE A 617 5.27 -25.22 -2.20
C PHE A 617 5.78 -23.82 -1.86
N GLU A 618 5.93 -23.48 -0.57
CA GLU A 618 6.61 -22.27 -0.12
C GLU A 618 8.11 -22.28 -0.44
N GLU A 619 8.79 -23.43 -0.46
CA GLU A 619 10.20 -23.54 -0.86
C GLU A 619 10.38 -23.28 -2.35
N PHE A 620 9.37 -23.65 -3.12
CA PHE A 620 9.25 -23.15 -4.47
C PHE A 620 9.05 -21.62 -4.36
N GLY A 621 8.15 -21.08 -3.56
CA GLY A 621 7.94 -19.63 -3.42
C GLY A 621 6.48 -19.26 -3.61
N ASN A 622 5.61 -20.26 -3.63
CA ASN A 622 4.19 -20.07 -3.59
C ASN A 622 3.82 -19.70 -2.15
N VAL A 623 3.42 -18.45 -1.96
CA VAL A 623 3.02 -17.93 -0.66
C VAL A 623 1.85 -18.75 -0.11
N PRO A 624 1.95 -19.33 1.10
CA PRO A 624 0.84 -20.08 1.70
C PRO A 624 -0.44 -19.27 1.68
N TRP A 625 -1.56 -19.93 1.43
CA TRP A 625 -2.85 -19.28 1.46
C TRP A 625 -3.32 -19.10 2.92
N ILE A 626 -3.93 -17.96 3.24
CA ILE A 626 -4.34 -17.61 4.60
C ILE A 626 -5.82 -17.21 4.60
N SER A 627 -6.61 -17.88 5.43
CA SER A 627 -7.98 -17.51 5.77
C SER A 627 -8.09 -17.24 7.28
N SER A 628 -9.28 -16.87 7.73
CA SER A 628 -9.61 -16.72 9.14
C SER A 628 -10.99 -17.28 9.41
N VAL A 629 -11.16 -17.79 10.63
CA VAL A 629 -12.42 -18.32 11.13
C VAL A 629 -12.60 -17.96 12.59
N ARG A 630 -13.83 -17.68 12.98
CA ARG A 630 -14.24 -17.50 14.37
C ARG A 630 -14.86 -18.79 14.89
N LEU A 631 -14.29 -19.31 15.97
CA LEU A 631 -14.84 -20.41 16.74
C LEU A 631 -15.77 -19.88 17.82
N VAL A 632 -16.98 -20.45 17.90
CA VAL A 632 -18.01 -20.12 18.89
C VAL A 632 -18.39 -21.29 19.78
#